data_AF-A0A7W1HN22-F1
#
_entry.id   AF-A0A7W1HN22-F1
#
_cell.length_a   1.000
_cell.length_b   1.000
_cell.length_c   1.000
_cell.angle_alpha   90.00
_cell.angle_beta   90.00
_cell.angle_gamma   90.00
#
_symmetry.space_group_name_H-M   'P 1'
#
loop_
_entity.id
_entity.type
_entity.pdbx_description
1 polymer ?
#
loop_
_entity_poly.entity_id
_entity_poly.type
_entity_poly.pdbx_seq_one_letter_code
_entity_poly.pdbx_strand_id
1 'polypeptide(L)' 'MSFENLHAETVGEIEVEGKVLVIKRIKQVFHITAEGQDRETIERVLEVYADSCPVAASVKGSIEISSELDLTLA' A
#
# COMPACT_ATOMS: atom_id res chain seq x y z
N MET A 1 19.07 6.17 -10.00
CA MET A 1 18.10 5.23 -9.39
C MET A 1 16.96 5.11 -10.37
N SER A 2 16.69 3.92 -10.89
CA SER A 2 15.45 3.64 -11.62
C SER A 2 14.45 3.06 -10.63
N PHE A 3 13.20 3.53 -10.67
CA PHE A 3 12.10 3.05 -9.83
C PHE A 3 11.09 2.24 -10.66
N GLU A 4 11.46 1.82 -11.88
CA GLU A 4 10.55 1.12 -12.80
C GLU A 4 10.12 -0.26 -12.28
N ASN A 5 10.85 -0.82 -11.31
CA ASN A 5 10.58 -2.14 -10.72
C ASN A 5 9.70 -2.08 -9.46
N LEU A 6 9.14 -0.91 -9.13
CA LEU A 6 8.30 -0.70 -7.95
C LEU A 6 7.12 0.21 -8.28
N HIS A 7 5.92 -0.35 -8.24
CA HIS A 7 4.68 0.42 -8.30
C HIS A 7 3.61 -0.19 -7.41
N ALA A 8 2.53 0.55 -7.18
CA ALA A 8 1.38 0.04 -6.43
C ALA A 8 0.08 0.35 -7.15
N GLU A 9 -0.80 -0.64 -7.24
CA GLU A 9 -2.19 -0.43 -7.64
C GLU A 9 -3.04 -0.18 -6.40
N THR A 10 -3.88 0.86 -6.43
CA THR A 10 -4.64 1.30 -5.25
C THR A 10 -6.11 1.45 -5.60
N VAL A 11 -6.97 0.77 -4.82
CA VAL A 11 -8.44 0.82 -4.96
C VAL A 11 -9.05 1.41 -3.69
N GLY A 12 -9.85 2.46 -3.85
CA GLY A 12 -10.62 3.07 -2.78
C GLY A 12 -12.08 2.59 -2.79
N GLU A 13 -12.59 2.20 -1.63
CA GLU A 13 -14.00 1.88 -1.42
C GLU A 13 -14.72 3.07 -0.79
N ILE A 14 -15.85 3.45 -1.39
CA ILE A 14 -16.65 4.62 -1.01
C ILE A 14 -17.99 4.15 -0.43
N GLU A 15 -18.41 4.76 0.67
CA GLU A 15 -19.72 4.58 1.28
C GLU A 15 -20.46 5.91 1.42
N VAL A 16 -21.78 5.85 1.62
CA VAL A 16 -22.60 7.02 1.90
C VAL A 16 -22.80 7.14 3.42
N GLU A 17 -22.25 8.18 4.02
CA GLU A 17 -22.46 8.51 5.44
C GLU A 17 -23.05 9.92 5.55
N GLY A 18 -24.13 10.10 6.31
CA GLY A 18 -24.67 11.45 6.53
C GLY A 18 -25.03 12.23 5.27
N LYS A 19 -25.42 11.54 4.18
CA LYS A 19 -25.69 12.09 2.83
C LYS A 19 -24.46 12.59 2.06
N VAL A 20 -23.25 12.23 2.48
CA VAL A 20 -22.00 12.49 1.74
C VAL A 20 -21.29 11.18 1.39
N LEU A 21 -20.51 11.21 0.31
CA LEU A 21 -19.64 10.09 -0.07
C LEU A 21 -18.33 10.16 0.69
N VAL A 22 -17.97 9.08 1.37
CA VAL A 22 -16.79 8.99 2.22
C VAL A 22 -15.97 7.79 1.77
N ILE A 23 -14.67 7.97 1.57
CA ILE A 23 -13.74 6.85 1.38
C ILE A 23 -13.62 6.16 2.74
N LYS A 24 -13.96 4.87 2.82
CA LYS A 24 -13.87 4.11 4.08
C LYS A 24 -12.66 3.22 4.14
N ARG A 25 -12.27 2.67 2.98
CA ARG A 25 -11.18 1.71 2.86
C ARG A 25 -10.34 2.01 1.63
N ILE A 26 -9.06 1.75 1.75
CA ILE A 26 -8.12 1.69 0.65
C ILE A 26 -7.42 0.33 0.71
N LYS A 27 -7.34 -0.34 -0.44
CA LYS A 27 -6.54 -1.54 -0.65
C LYS A 27 -5.46 -1.21 -1.65
N GLN A 28 -4.22 -1.57 -1.36
CA GLN A 28 -3.10 -1.39 -2.27
C GLN A 28 -2.33 -2.69 -2.48
N VAL A 29 -1.90 -2.95 -3.70
CA VAL A 29 -1.03 -4.08 -4.06
C VAL A 29 0.29 -3.51 -4.54
N PHE A 30 1.37 -3.79 -3.81
CA PHE A 30 2.72 -3.41 -4.21
C PHE A 30 3.28 -4.44 -5.18
N HIS A 31 3.55 -4.04 -6.40
CA HIS A 31 4.21 -4.85 -7.42
C HIS A 31 5.71 -4.52 -7.42
N ILE A 32 6.51 -5.51 -7.01
CA ILE A 32 7.96 -5.35 -6.85
C ILE A 32 8.67 -6.43 -7.66
N THR A 33 9.65 -6.03 -8.48
CA THR A 33 10.58 -6.97 -9.13
C THR A 33 11.94 -6.89 -8.44
N ALA A 34 12.39 -7.99 -7.82
CA ALA A 34 13.63 -8.04 -7.05
C ALA A 34 14.28 -9.44 -7.05
N GLU A 35 15.53 -9.53 -6.58
CA GLU A 35 16.20 -10.82 -6.41
C GLU A 35 15.61 -11.60 -5.23
N GLY A 36 15.68 -12.93 -5.27
CA GLY A 36 15.09 -13.77 -4.22
C GLY A 36 15.64 -13.53 -2.81
N GLN A 37 16.89 -13.06 -2.71
CA GLN A 37 17.53 -12.69 -1.43
C GLN A 37 16.89 -11.46 -0.77
N ASP A 38 16.21 -10.60 -1.54
CA ASP A 38 15.63 -9.36 -1.01
C ASP A 38 14.22 -9.56 -0.43
N ARG A 39 13.60 -10.73 -0.65
CA ARG A 39 12.22 -11.00 -0.26
C ARG A 39 11.92 -10.71 1.21
N GLU A 40 12.71 -11.26 2.12
CA GLU A 40 12.51 -11.08 3.57
C GLU A 40 12.64 -9.60 3.96
N THR A 41 13.56 -8.88 3.33
CA THR A 41 13.75 -7.45 3.56
C THR A 41 12.54 -6.65 3.07
N ILE A 42 12.01 -7.00 1.89
CA ILE A 42 10.83 -6.36 1.31
C ILE A 42 9.62 -6.57 2.21
N GLU A 43 9.35 -7.80 2.62
CA GLU A 43 8.22 -8.15 3.50
C GLU A 43 8.31 -7.36 4.82
N ARG A 44 9.48 -7.35 5.48
CA ARG A 44 9.71 -6.60 6.72
C ARG A 44 9.54 -5.08 6.57
N VAL A 45 9.95 -4.52 5.43
CA VAL A 45 9.77 -3.08 5.16
C VAL A 45 8.30 -2.76 4.94
N LEU A 46 7.55 -3.61 4.22
CA LEU A 46 6.13 -3.39 3.98
C LEU A 46 5.27 -3.47 5.25
N GLU A 47 5.69 -4.27 6.24
CA GLU A 47 5.05 -4.31 7.57
C GLU A 47 5.06 -2.94 8.27
N VAL A 48 6.13 -2.16 8.11
CA VAL A 48 6.30 -0.85 8.77
C VAL A 48 6.09 0.34 7.83
N TYR A 49 5.90 0.08 6.53
CA TYR A 49 5.77 1.12 5.50
C TYR A 49 4.57 2.05 5.78
N ALA A 50 3.46 1.49 6.28
CA ALA A 50 2.25 2.28 6.57
C ALA A 50 2.50 3.42 7.57
N ASP A 51 3.37 3.21 8.56
CA ASP A 51 3.72 4.26 9.52
C ASP A 51 4.70 5.31 8.96
N SER A 52 5.41 4.98 7.88
CA SER A 52 6.36 5.88 7.20
C SER A 52 5.76 6.57 5.97
N CYS A 53 4.60 6.13 5.49
CA CYS A 53 3.93 6.69 4.32
C CYS A 53 3.20 7.99 4.68
N PRO A 54 3.57 9.16 4.10
CA PRO A 54 2.94 10.43 4.42
C PRO A 54 1.43 10.43 4.18
N VAL A 55 0.98 9.73 3.14
CA VAL A 55 -0.45 9.60 2.82
C VAL A 55 -1.15 8.78 3.90
N ALA A 56 -0.65 7.60 4.25
CA ALA A 56 -1.25 6.77 5.29
C ALA A 56 -1.25 7.47 6.65
N ALA A 57 -0.17 8.18 7.00
CA ALA A 57 -0.09 8.99 8.21
C ALA A 57 -1.16 10.10 8.24
N SER A 58 -1.41 10.77 7.11
CA SER A 58 -2.39 11.88 7.03
C SER A 58 -3.85 11.46 7.22
N VAL A 59 -4.18 10.18 6.97
CA VAL A 59 -5.55 9.64 7.06
C VAL A 59 -5.70 8.56 8.12
N LYS A 60 -4.66 8.35 8.95
CA LYS A 60 -4.63 7.32 9.99
C LYS A 60 -5.82 7.47 10.93
N GLY A 61 -6.57 6.38 11.11
CA GLY A 61 -7.77 6.33 11.94
C GLY A 61 -9.03 6.96 11.31
N SER A 62 -8.91 7.62 10.16
CA SER A 62 -10.06 8.13 9.40
C SER A 62 -10.58 7.11 8.38
N ILE A 63 -9.66 6.37 7.76
CA ILE A 63 -9.96 5.28 6.81
C ILE A 63 -9.10 4.07 7.15
N GLU A 64 -9.58 2.89 6.78
CA GLU A 64 -8.78 1.66 6.86
C GLU A 64 -7.90 1.53 5.61
N ILE A 65 -6.64 1.19 5.80
CA ILE A 65 -5.67 0.95 4.72
C ILE A 65 -5.11 -0.45 4.91
N SER A 66 -5.20 -1.26 3.86
CA SER A 66 -4.55 -2.58 3.80
C SER A 66 -3.64 -2.66 2.57
N SER A 67 -2.60 -3.47 2.69
CA SER A 67 -1.55 -3.62 1.70
C SER A 67 -1.25 -5.09 1.45
N GLU A 68 -1.02 -5.45 0.19
CA GLU A 68 -0.55 -6.76 -0.24
C GLU A 68 0.76 -6.61 -1.05
N LEU A 69 1.54 -7.69 -1.12
CA LEU A 69 2.78 -7.76 -1.89
C LEU A 69 2.60 -8.74 -3.04
N ASP A 70 2.81 -8.27 -4.26
CA ASP A 70 3.05 -9.08 -5.46
C ASP A 70 4.54 -8.98 -5.84
N LEU A 71 5.30 -10.01 -5.49
CA LEU A 71 6.74 -10.08 -5.72
C LEU A 71 7.05 -10.93 -6.95
N THR A 72 7.63 -10.30 -7.96
CA THR A 72 8.21 -10.97 -9.14
C THR A 72 9.72 -11.13 -8.94
N LEU A 73 10.26 -12.32 -9.21
CA LEU A 73 11.71 -12.55 -9.16
C LEU A 73 12.37 -12.08 -10.46
N ALA A 74 13.45 -11.30 -10.33
CA ALA A 74 14.26 -10.79 -11.45
C ALA A 74 15.16 -11.85 -12.09
#